data_AF-A0A5B7BUK2-F1
#
_entry.id   AF-A0A5B7BUK2-F1
#
_cell.length_a   1.000
_cell.length_b   1.000
_cell.length_c   1.000
_cell.angle_alpha   90.00
_cell.angle_beta   90.00
_cell.angle_gamma   90.00
#
_symmetry.space_group_name_H-M   'P 1'
#
loop_
_entity.id
_entity.type
_entity.pdbx_description
1 polymer ?
#
loop_
_entity_poly.entity_id
_entity_poly.type
_entity_poly.pdbx_seq_one_letter_code
_entity_poly.pdbx_strand_id
1 'polypeptide(L)'
;VFGEFEDLETAEKYESHQTGDGGDGDVIHKDDASINEERRLKKLALRSKFDAQYDGSESPIEDIDNKRGAKFHRSQVNEGGYFDKLKEEIELRKQINIAELNDLDEVTRLEIEGYRTGTYLRLEVHDVPFEMVEHFDPCHPILLGGIGLGEENVGYMQARLKRHRWHKKVLKTRDPIIVSIGWRRYQTT
;
A
#
# COMPACT_ATOMS: atom_id res chain seq x y z
N VAL A 1 5.53 -40.07 -48.74
CA VAL A 1 4.22 -39.39 -48.61
C VAL A 1 4.45 -38.22 -47.67
N PHE A 2 4.78 -37.06 -48.23
CA PHE A 2 5.16 -35.87 -47.48
C PHE A 2 4.03 -34.85 -47.65
N GLY A 3 3.49 -34.39 -46.52
CA GLY A 3 2.23 -33.67 -46.43
C GLY A 3 2.38 -32.19 -46.76
N GLU A 4 1.53 -31.73 -47.66
CA GLU A 4 1.20 -30.33 -47.86
C GLU A 4 0.50 -29.80 -46.59
N PHE A 5 0.93 -28.65 -46.09
CA PHE A 5 0.30 -27.97 -44.96
C PHE A 5 -0.44 -26.75 -45.48
N GLU A 6 -1.76 -26.70 -45.25
CA GLU A 6 -2.65 -25.62 -45.65
C GLU A 6 -3.17 -24.94 -44.38
N ASP A 7 -2.84 -23.65 -44.21
CA ASP A 7 -3.29 -22.84 -43.08
C ASP A 7 -4.67 -22.24 -43.41
N LEU A 8 -5.70 -22.70 -42.69
CA LEU A 8 -7.10 -22.41 -42.98
C LEU A 8 -7.59 -21.05 -42.45
N GLU A 9 -6.75 -20.29 -41.75
CA GLU A 9 -7.12 -18.95 -41.27
C GLU A 9 -6.65 -17.83 -42.22
N THR A 10 -5.62 -18.09 -43.02
CA THR A 10 -5.03 -17.12 -43.98
C THR A 10 -5.11 -17.57 -45.45
N ALA A 11 -5.52 -18.81 -45.72
CA ALA A 11 -5.72 -19.38 -47.06
C ALA A 11 -4.49 -19.34 -47.99
N GLU A 12 -3.27 -19.26 -47.45
CA GLU A 12 -2.02 -19.32 -48.21
C GLU A 12 -1.45 -20.75 -48.21
N LYS A 13 -1.09 -21.26 -49.39
CA LYS A 13 -0.40 -22.55 -49.55
C LYS A 13 1.10 -22.36 -49.69
N TYR A 14 1.86 -23.06 -48.85
CA TYR A 14 3.32 -23.05 -48.88
C TYR A 14 3.83 -24.37 -49.46
N GLU A 15 4.38 -24.32 -50.67
CA GLU A 15 5.13 -25.43 -51.27
C GLU A 15 6.62 -25.30 -50.99
N SER A 16 7.26 -26.39 -50.54
CA SER A 16 8.72 -26.41 -50.35
C SER A 16 9.42 -26.56 -51.70
N HIS A 17 9.93 -25.45 -52.26
CA HIS A 17 10.82 -25.49 -53.42
C HIS A 17 12.21 -26.00 -53.01
N GLN A 18 12.62 -27.15 -53.55
CA GLN A 18 14.01 -27.58 -53.61
C GLN A 18 14.67 -26.97 -54.86
N THR A 19 15.77 -26.25 -54.69
CA THR A 19 16.72 -25.96 -55.78
C THR A 19 18.13 -25.80 -55.22
N GLY A 20 19.00 -26.74 -55.59
CA GLY A 20 20.26 -26.49 -56.30
C GLY A 20 21.38 -25.65 -55.66
N ASP A 21 22.52 -26.31 -55.49
CA ASP A 21 23.87 -25.84 -55.18
C ASP A 21 24.44 -24.71 -56.09
N GLY A 22 25.27 -23.84 -55.52
CA GLY A 22 26.35 -23.08 -56.20
C GLY A 22 26.30 -21.53 -56.22
N GLY A 23 27.26 -20.87 -55.57
CA GLY A 23 27.84 -19.59 -56.06
C GLY A 23 27.91 -18.37 -55.11
N ASP A 24 29.14 -17.86 -54.93
CA ASP A 24 29.66 -16.71 -54.15
C ASP A 24 29.09 -15.31 -54.46
N GLY A 25 29.21 -14.36 -53.51
CA GLY A 25 28.91 -12.94 -53.74
C GLY A 25 28.63 -12.08 -52.48
N ASP A 26 29.69 -11.67 -51.79
CA ASP A 26 29.70 -10.55 -50.82
C ASP A 26 29.25 -9.24 -51.48
N VAL A 27 28.28 -8.52 -50.88
CA VAL A 27 28.03 -7.06 -50.89
C VAL A 27 26.57 -6.77 -50.43
N ILE A 28 26.43 -5.85 -49.47
CA ILE A 28 25.21 -5.20 -48.89
C ILE A 28 24.84 -5.67 -47.46
N HIS A 29 25.67 -5.32 -46.48
CA HIS A 29 25.37 -5.44 -45.03
C HIS A 29 24.94 -4.11 -44.35
N LYS A 30 24.45 -3.11 -45.11
CA LYS A 30 24.03 -1.80 -44.55
C LYS A 30 22.52 -1.60 -44.41
N ASP A 31 21.71 -2.25 -45.25
CA ASP A 31 20.25 -2.02 -45.24
C ASP A 31 19.52 -2.89 -44.20
N ASP A 32 20.07 -4.05 -43.86
CA ASP A 32 19.52 -4.93 -42.83
C ASP A 32 19.60 -4.35 -41.40
N ALA A 33 20.60 -3.52 -41.12
CA ALA A 33 20.77 -2.91 -39.80
C ALA A 33 19.68 -1.87 -39.50
N SER A 34 19.31 -1.05 -40.49
CA SER A 34 18.25 -0.05 -40.38
C SER A 34 16.87 -0.71 -40.25
N ILE A 35 16.60 -1.74 -41.06
CA ILE A 35 15.33 -2.49 -41.01
C ILE A 35 15.19 -3.27 -39.69
N ASN A 36 16.29 -3.81 -39.15
CA ASN A 36 16.27 -4.48 -37.86
C ASN A 36 16.06 -3.51 -36.69
N GLU A 37 16.59 -2.30 -36.75
CA GLU A 37 16.36 -1.27 -35.73
C GLU A 37 14.91 -0.77 -35.76
N GLU A 38 14.33 -0.58 -36.96
CA GLU A 38 12.93 -0.22 -37.12
C GLU A 38 11.99 -1.34 -36.62
N ARG A 39 12.34 -2.62 -36.87
CA ARG A 39 11.62 -3.78 -36.30
C ARG A 39 11.74 -3.85 -34.78
N ARG A 40 12.90 -3.50 -34.20
CA ARG A 40 13.09 -3.44 -32.74
C ARG A 40 12.27 -2.34 -32.10
N LEU A 41 12.22 -1.16 -32.71
CA LEU A 41 11.38 -0.04 -32.26
C LEU A 41 9.89 -0.40 -32.36
N LYS A 42 9.46 -1.03 -33.46
CA LYS A 42 8.08 -1.54 -33.60
C LYS A 42 7.77 -2.60 -32.55
N LYS A 43 8.69 -3.53 -32.26
CA LYS A 43 8.52 -4.56 -31.23
C LYS A 43 8.47 -3.95 -29.83
N LEU A 44 9.28 -2.94 -29.53
CA LEU A 44 9.24 -2.21 -28.27
C LEU A 44 7.95 -1.40 -28.11
N ALA A 45 7.49 -0.73 -29.17
CA ALA A 45 6.22 0.00 -29.15
C ALA A 45 5.01 -0.93 -29.02
N LEU A 46 5.05 -2.09 -29.70
CA LEU A 46 3.99 -3.09 -29.59
C LEU A 46 3.97 -3.71 -28.20
N ARG A 47 5.14 -3.99 -27.63
CA ARG A 47 5.29 -4.47 -26.26
C ARG A 47 4.81 -3.44 -25.25
N SER A 48 5.16 -2.16 -25.43
CA SER A 48 4.68 -1.08 -24.57
C SER A 48 3.15 -0.90 -24.64
N LYS A 49 2.55 -1.03 -25.84
CA LYS A 49 1.09 -0.99 -26.00
C LYS A 49 0.40 -2.21 -25.38
N PHE A 50 1.03 -3.39 -25.48
CA PHE A 50 0.53 -4.62 -24.88
C PHE A 50 0.59 -4.55 -23.36
N ASP A 51 1.74 -4.16 -22.81
CA ASP A 51 1.94 -4.00 -21.36
C ASP A 51 0.95 -2.95 -20.81
N ALA A 52 0.74 -1.81 -21.49
CA ALA A 52 -0.25 -0.80 -21.06
C ALA A 52 -1.72 -1.27 -21.12
N GLN A 53 -2.06 -2.22 -22.00
CA GLN A 53 -3.42 -2.78 -22.08
C GLN A 53 -3.68 -3.87 -21.03
N TYR A 54 -2.64 -4.56 -20.57
CA TYR A 54 -2.77 -5.73 -19.68
C TYR A 54 -2.40 -5.46 -18.21
N ASP A 55 -1.69 -4.37 -17.92
CA ASP A 55 -1.31 -3.99 -16.54
C ASP A 55 -2.50 -3.52 -15.68
N GLY A 56 -3.67 -3.28 -16.29
CA GLY A 56 -4.89 -2.84 -15.59
C GLY A 56 -5.83 -3.96 -15.13
N SER A 57 -5.59 -5.23 -15.45
CA SER A 57 -6.58 -6.31 -15.27
C SER A 57 -6.13 -7.54 -14.48
N GLU A 58 -4.97 -7.50 -13.83
CA GLU A 58 -4.54 -8.60 -12.95
C GLU A 58 -4.27 -8.10 -11.52
N SER A 59 -5.31 -7.58 -10.87
CA SER A 59 -5.49 -7.91 -9.46
C SER A 59 -5.93 -9.38 -9.42
N PRO A 60 -5.21 -10.31 -8.76
CA PRO A 60 -5.64 -11.70 -8.64
C PRO A 60 -6.87 -11.81 -7.72
N ILE A 61 -8.03 -11.42 -8.23
CA ILE A 61 -9.33 -11.67 -7.63
C ILE A 61 -9.78 -13.02 -8.15
N GLU A 62 -9.59 -14.01 -7.28
CA GLU A 62 -10.46 -15.18 -7.10
C GLU A 62 -11.12 -15.78 -8.34
N ASP A 63 -10.47 -16.79 -8.93
CA ASP A 63 -11.16 -17.87 -9.63
C ASP A 63 -10.42 -19.19 -9.37
N ILE A 64 -10.61 -19.74 -8.17
CA ILE A 64 -10.26 -21.14 -7.88
C ILE A 64 -11.55 -21.95 -7.88
N ASP A 65 -11.94 -22.44 -9.06
CA ASP A 65 -12.76 -23.65 -9.13
C ASP A 65 -12.01 -24.74 -9.93
N ASN A 66 -11.42 -25.65 -9.15
CA ASN A 66 -11.06 -27.03 -9.45
C ASN A 66 -10.97 -27.49 -10.93
N LYS A 67 -9.74 -27.71 -11.42
CA LYS A 67 -9.28 -29.01 -11.98
C LYS A 67 -7.80 -29.02 -12.42
N ARG A 68 -7.01 -29.76 -11.64
CA ARG A 68 -5.88 -30.64 -12.02
C ARG A 68 -4.98 -30.26 -13.22
N GLY A 69 -3.75 -29.88 -12.90
CA GLY A 69 -2.54 -30.56 -13.38
C GLY A 69 -1.73 -29.90 -14.50
N ALA A 70 -0.69 -29.13 -14.14
CA ALA A 70 0.61 -29.10 -14.81
C ALA A 70 1.59 -28.23 -14.01
N LYS A 71 2.73 -28.81 -13.62
CA LYS A 71 3.84 -28.10 -12.99
C LYS A 71 4.51 -27.20 -14.03
N PHE A 72 4.33 -25.89 -13.91
CA PHE A 72 5.30 -24.92 -14.41
C PHE A 72 5.89 -24.18 -13.23
N HIS A 73 7.17 -24.46 -12.96
CA HIS A 73 8.00 -23.79 -11.99
C HIS A 73 8.34 -22.38 -12.50
N ARG A 74 7.32 -21.53 -12.67
CA ARG A 74 7.52 -20.08 -12.71
C ARG A 74 7.82 -19.73 -11.27
N SER A 75 9.02 -19.21 -11.03
CA SER A 75 9.44 -18.68 -9.73
C SER A 75 8.31 -17.83 -9.16
N GLN A 76 7.46 -18.42 -8.32
CA GLN A 76 6.62 -17.69 -7.40
C GLN A 76 7.64 -17.03 -6.49
N VAL A 77 8.04 -15.82 -6.88
CA VAL A 77 8.49 -14.80 -5.94
C VAL A 77 7.54 -14.93 -4.78
N ASN A 78 8.07 -15.07 -3.56
CA ASN A 78 7.29 -15.10 -2.32
C ASN A 78 6.36 -13.88 -2.32
N GLU A 79 5.19 -13.98 -2.96
CA GLU A 79 4.08 -13.10 -2.74
C GLU A 79 3.70 -13.41 -1.31
N GLY A 80 4.12 -12.51 -0.42
CA GLY A 80 3.72 -12.59 0.96
C GLY A 80 2.20 -12.76 1.04
N GLY A 81 1.72 -13.36 2.13
CA GLY A 81 0.30 -13.60 2.31
C GLY A 81 -0.50 -12.29 2.20
N TYR A 82 -1.83 -12.38 2.17
CA TYR A 82 -2.71 -11.20 2.14
C TYR A 82 -2.31 -10.10 3.15
N PHE A 83 -1.84 -10.50 4.33
CA PHE A 83 -1.32 -9.58 5.35
C PHE A 83 -0.07 -8.82 4.92
N ASP A 84 0.87 -9.48 4.22
CA ASP A 84 2.08 -8.86 3.72
C ASP A 84 1.75 -7.85 2.61
N LYS A 85 0.81 -8.19 1.72
CA LYS A 85 0.29 -7.25 0.69
C LYS A 85 -0.33 -6.01 1.32
N LEU A 86 -1.14 -6.17 2.38
CA LEU A 86 -1.74 -5.04 3.10
C LEU A 86 -0.66 -4.16 3.76
N LYS A 87 0.38 -4.77 4.32
CA LYS A 87 1.50 -4.06 4.93
C LYS A 87 2.32 -3.30 3.87
N GLU A 88 2.57 -3.92 2.72
CA GLU A 88 3.23 -3.30 1.58
C GLU A 88 2.43 -2.10 1.07
N GLU A 89 1.11 -2.21 0.94
CA GLU A 89 0.24 -1.09 0.55
C GLU A 89 0.30 0.08 1.55
N ILE A 90 0.29 -0.22 2.85
CA ILE A 90 0.43 0.80 3.91
C ILE A 90 1.80 1.48 3.82
N GLU A 91 2.89 0.73 3.61
CA GLU A 91 4.23 1.31 3.51
C GLU A 91 4.42 2.11 2.20
N LEU A 92 3.86 1.65 1.07
CA LEU A 92 3.86 2.40 -0.19
C LEU A 92 3.14 3.73 -0.04
N ARG A 93 1.92 3.75 0.55
CA ARG A 93 1.20 4.99 0.82
C ARG A 93 1.99 5.93 1.72
N LYS A 94 2.64 5.39 2.75
CA LYS A 94 3.49 6.16 3.64
C LYS A 94 4.72 6.75 2.91
N GLN A 95 5.36 5.98 2.03
CA GLN A 95 6.49 6.45 1.22
C GLN A 95 6.07 7.57 0.26
N ILE A 96 4.93 7.42 -0.42
CA ILE A 96 4.36 8.45 -1.29
C ILE A 96 4.10 9.72 -0.49
N ASN A 97 3.42 9.62 0.66
CA ASN A 97 3.16 10.79 1.51
C ASN A 97 4.46 11.49 1.94
N ILE A 98 5.51 10.73 2.29
CA ILE A 98 6.80 11.32 2.67
C ILE A 98 7.48 11.99 1.48
N ALA A 99 7.43 11.40 0.29
CA ALA A 99 8.02 11.97 -0.93
C ALA A 99 7.34 13.30 -1.28
N GLU A 100 6.01 13.31 -1.39
CA GLU A 100 5.22 14.50 -1.71
C GLU A 100 5.42 15.63 -0.69
N LEU A 101 5.51 15.30 0.60
CA LEU A 101 5.74 16.30 1.66
C LEU A 101 7.18 16.82 1.71
N ASN A 102 8.16 16.09 1.17
CA ASN A 102 9.55 16.55 1.14
C ASN A 102 9.83 17.54 0.02
N ASP A 103 9.03 17.52 -1.05
CA ASP A 103 9.15 18.45 -2.17
C ASP A 103 8.57 19.85 -1.84
N LEU A 104 7.84 19.97 -0.72
CA LEU A 104 7.25 21.21 -0.24
C LEU A 104 8.21 22.02 0.65
N ASP A 105 8.08 23.34 0.60
CA ASP A 105 8.77 24.27 1.49
C ASP A 105 8.44 24.00 2.97
N GLU A 106 9.36 24.34 3.88
CA GLU A 106 9.20 24.08 5.32
C GLU A 106 7.95 24.74 5.93
N VAL A 107 7.58 25.94 5.45
CA VAL A 107 6.43 26.70 5.94
C VAL A 107 5.12 26.01 5.54
N THR A 108 4.98 25.65 4.27
CA THR A 108 3.78 24.99 3.75
C THR A 108 3.65 23.58 4.30
N ARG A 109 4.77 22.89 4.50
CA ARG A 109 4.80 21.59 5.16
C ARG A 109 4.28 21.65 6.59
N LEU A 110 4.69 22.64 7.37
CA LEU A 110 4.21 22.80 8.75
C LEU A 110 2.71 23.10 8.82
N GLU A 111 2.16 23.83 7.85
CA GLU A 111 0.72 24.08 7.78
C GLU A 111 -0.10 22.83 7.42
N ILE A 112 0.44 21.92 6.60
CA ILE A 112 -0.26 20.71 6.13
C ILE A 112 -0.08 19.53 7.10
N GLU A 113 1.17 19.20 7.45
CA GLU A 113 1.51 18.04 8.29
C GLU A 113 1.43 18.38 9.79
N GLY A 114 1.69 19.64 10.15
CA GLY A 114 1.96 20.04 11.52
C GLY A 114 3.37 19.65 11.97
N TYR A 115 3.54 19.49 13.28
CA TYR A 115 4.83 19.09 13.87
C TYR A 115 5.03 17.57 13.79
N ARG A 116 6.13 17.16 13.15
CA ARG A 116 6.50 15.74 13.03
C ARG A 116 6.81 15.11 14.39
N THR A 117 6.46 13.83 14.54
CA THR A 117 6.83 13.02 15.70
C THR A 117 8.35 13.01 15.92
N GLY A 118 8.76 13.17 17.19
CA GLY A 118 10.18 13.24 17.59
C GLY A 118 10.79 14.65 17.61
N THR A 119 10.05 15.68 17.18
CA THR A 119 10.48 17.08 17.28
C THR A 119 10.36 17.57 18.72
N TYR A 120 11.40 18.24 19.24
CA TYR A 120 11.34 18.90 20.55
C TYR A 120 10.59 20.23 20.43
N LEU A 121 9.52 20.40 21.20
CA LEU A 121 8.63 21.56 21.14
C LEU A 121 8.60 22.28 22.50
N ARG A 122 8.41 23.60 22.44
CA ARG A 122 8.05 24.42 23.60
C ARG A 122 6.58 24.80 23.48
N LEU A 123 5.79 24.43 24.48
CA LEU A 123 4.36 24.75 24.54
C LEU A 123 4.14 25.82 25.61
N GLU A 124 3.37 26.84 25.25
CA GLU A 124 2.88 27.86 26.17
C GLU A 124 1.38 27.62 26.36
N VAL A 125 0.96 27.47 27.63
CA VAL A 125 -0.42 27.20 27.99
C VAL A 125 -0.88 28.32 28.91
N HIS A 126 -1.97 28.99 28.52
CA HIS A 126 -2.59 30.05 29.31
C HIS A 126 -3.66 29.46 30.25
N ASP A 127 -4.04 30.24 31.27
CA ASP A 127 -5.09 29.89 32.24
C ASP A 127 -4.86 28.58 33.01
N VAL A 128 -3.60 28.28 33.31
CA VAL A 128 -3.22 27.16 34.16
C VAL A 128 -3.54 27.48 35.62
N PRO A 129 -4.25 26.60 36.36
CA PRO A 129 -4.52 26.79 37.78
C PRO A 129 -3.22 26.94 38.58
N PHE A 130 -3.18 27.91 39.50
CA PHE A 130 -1.97 28.23 40.26
C PHE A 130 -1.53 27.05 41.15
N GLU A 131 -2.49 26.25 41.62
CA GLU A 131 -2.26 25.09 42.47
C GLU A 131 -1.38 24.05 41.77
N MET A 132 -1.48 23.93 40.44
CA MET A 132 -0.68 23.00 39.65
C MET A 132 0.80 23.41 39.61
N VAL A 133 1.07 24.71 39.64
CA VAL A 133 2.44 25.25 39.66
C VAL A 133 3.04 25.15 41.06
N GLU A 134 2.24 25.47 42.08
CA GLU A 134 2.68 25.42 43.49
C GLU A 134 2.99 24.00 43.97
N HIS A 135 2.17 23.01 43.57
CA HIS A 135 2.30 21.61 43.99
C HIS A 135 2.93 20.73 42.91
N PHE A 136 3.77 21.30 42.03
CA PHE A 136 4.45 20.53 40.99
C PHE A 136 5.49 19.58 41.60
N ASP A 137 5.25 18.27 41.45
CA ASP A 137 6.19 17.23 41.86
C ASP A 137 6.92 16.65 40.62
N PRO A 138 8.26 16.78 40.53
CA PRO A 138 9.04 16.18 39.44
C PRO A 138 8.91 14.65 39.31
N CYS A 139 8.49 13.95 40.36
CA CYS A 139 8.25 12.51 40.32
C CYS A 139 6.90 12.14 39.65
N HIS A 140 6.02 13.11 39.39
CA HIS A 140 4.76 12.91 38.71
C HIS A 140 4.82 13.40 37.25
N PRO A 141 4.88 12.50 36.24
CA PRO A 141 5.01 12.93 34.85
C PRO A 141 3.74 13.62 34.35
N ILE A 142 3.92 14.73 33.63
CA ILE A 142 2.84 15.40 32.89
C ILE A 142 2.78 14.82 31.48
N LEU A 143 1.64 14.26 31.12
CA LEU A 143 1.35 13.75 29.78
C LEU A 143 0.41 14.73 29.07
N LEU A 144 0.79 15.14 27.86
CA LEU A 144 -0.03 15.97 26.98
C LEU A 144 -0.54 15.12 25.83
N GLY A 145 -1.84 15.19 25.56
CA GLY A 145 -2.51 14.44 24.50
C GLY A 145 -3.46 15.34 23.72
N GLY A 146 -3.50 15.16 22.40
CA GLY A 146 -4.51 15.80 21.55
C GLY A 146 -5.87 15.14 21.76
N ILE A 147 -6.92 15.95 21.94
CA ILE A 147 -8.30 15.50 22.07
C ILE A 147 -8.93 15.54 20.69
N GLY A 148 -9.53 14.43 20.25
CA GLY A 148 -10.26 14.40 18.99
C GLY A 148 -11.61 15.13 19.06
N LEU A 149 -12.12 15.63 17.94
CA LEU A 149 -13.41 16.34 17.88
C LEU A 149 -14.58 15.52 18.46
N GLY A 150 -14.55 14.19 18.30
CA GLY A 150 -15.56 13.30 18.88
C GLY A 150 -15.45 13.14 20.40
N GLU A 151 -14.30 13.43 20.99
CA GLU A 151 -14.03 13.28 22.42
C GLU A 151 -14.27 14.57 23.21
N GLU A 152 -14.47 15.70 22.55
CA GLU A 152 -14.75 16.99 23.20
C GLU A 152 -16.19 17.07 23.73
N ASN A 153 -17.12 16.41 23.04
CA ASN A 153 -18.54 16.49 23.35
C ASN A 153 -18.89 15.84 24.69
N VAL A 154 -19.60 16.60 25.53
CA VAL A 154 -20.19 16.09 26.78
C VAL A 154 -21.54 15.45 26.47
N GLY A 155 -21.76 14.23 26.95
CA GLY A 155 -23.01 13.52 26.74
C GLY A 155 -23.08 12.18 27.46
N TYR A 156 -24.17 11.45 27.22
CA TYR A 156 -24.32 10.08 27.72
C TYR A 156 -23.63 9.10 26.78
N MET A 157 -22.72 8.31 27.33
CA MET A 157 -22.04 7.24 26.58
C MET A 157 -22.66 5.89 26.93
N GLN A 158 -23.14 5.18 25.91
CA GLN A 158 -23.58 3.81 26.07
C GLN A 158 -22.36 2.88 26.05
N ALA A 159 -22.04 2.29 27.21
CA ALA A 159 -20.90 1.38 27.35
C ALA A 159 -21.31 0.05 27.97
N ARG A 160 -20.60 -1.03 27.61
CA ARG A 160 -20.76 -2.34 28.23
C ARG A 160 -19.65 -2.57 29.25
N LEU A 161 -20.01 -2.51 30.52
CA LEU A 161 -19.07 -2.72 31.62
C LEU A 161 -19.16 -4.15 32.14
N LYS A 162 -18.00 -4.71 32.51
CA LYS A 162 -17.90 -5.99 33.19
C LYS A 162 -17.05 -5.82 34.44
N ARG A 163 -17.52 -6.35 35.56
CA ARG A 163 -16.74 -6.37 36.80
C ARG A 163 -15.40 -7.10 36.57
N HIS A 164 -14.32 -6.48 37.02
CA HIS A 164 -13.00 -7.11 37.00
C HIS A 164 -12.99 -8.39 37.85
N ARG A 165 -12.31 -9.45 37.38
CA ARG A 165 -12.33 -10.79 38.02
C ARG A 165 -11.95 -10.74 39.50
N TRP A 166 -10.93 -9.95 39.84
CA TRP A 166 -10.39 -9.84 41.20
C TRP A 166 -11.08 -8.80 42.09
N HIS A 167 -12.03 -8.03 41.56
CA HIS A 167 -12.75 -7.05 42.37
C HIS A 167 -13.84 -7.75 43.19
N LYS A 168 -13.68 -7.84 44.52
CA LYS A 168 -14.53 -8.68 45.39
C LYS A 168 -16.00 -8.23 45.45
N LYS A 169 -16.31 -6.94 45.31
CA LYS A 169 -17.67 -6.40 45.47
C LYS A 169 -18.42 -6.35 44.14
N VAL A 170 -19.74 -6.48 44.18
CA VAL A 170 -20.60 -6.24 43.01
C VAL A 170 -20.79 -4.74 42.83
N LEU A 171 -20.66 -4.26 41.60
CA LEU A 171 -20.96 -2.88 41.25
C LEU A 171 -22.48 -2.70 41.23
N LYS A 172 -22.99 -1.69 41.93
CA LYS A 172 -24.41 -1.33 41.90
C LYS A 172 -24.63 -0.17 40.94
N THR A 173 -25.86 -0.04 40.46
CA THR A 173 -26.28 1.11 39.67
C THR A 173 -26.32 2.37 40.54
N ARG A 174 -25.91 3.51 40.00
CA ARG A 174 -25.84 4.81 40.69
C ARG A 174 -24.79 4.92 41.81
N ASP A 175 -23.93 3.91 41.96
CA ASP A 175 -22.74 4.04 42.80
C ASP A 175 -21.65 4.78 42.01
N PRO A 176 -20.96 5.78 42.60
CA PRO A 176 -19.91 6.49 41.90
C PRO A 176 -18.75 5.57 41.54
N ILE A 177 -18.33 5.61 40.29
CA ILE A 177 -17.19 4.87 39.75
C ILE A 177 -16.22 5.82 39.05
N ILE A 178 -14.93 5.64 39.33
CA ILE A 178 -13.87 6.32 38.59
C ILE A 178 -13.59 5.50 37.34
N VAL A 179 -13.75 6.11 36.18
CA VAL A 179 -13.46 5.52 34.88
C VAL A 179 -12.27 6.22 34.24
N SER A 180 -11.42 5.43 33.59
CA SER A 180 -10.33 5.93 32.75
C SER A 180 -10.69 5.61 31.31
N ILE A 181 -11.00 6.64 30.53
CA ILE A 181 -11.42 6.51 29.13
C ILE A 181 -10.61 7.51 28.31
N GLY A 182 -9.84 7.00 27.33
CA GLY A 182 -8.86 7.80 26.59
C GLY A 182 -7.87 8.49 27.53
N TRP A 183 -7.70 9.80 27.38
CA TRP A 183 -6.84 10.64 28.21
C TRP A 183 -7.46 11.05 29.56
N ARG A 184 -8.77 10.82 29.75
CA ARG A 184 -9.51 11.37 30.89
C ARG A 184 -9.74 10.33 31.97
N ARG A 185 -9.60 10.78 33.22
CA ARG A 185 -10.04 10.06 34.42
C ARG A 185 -11.08 10.91 35.13
N TYR A 186 -12.28 10.38 35.28
CA TYR A 186 -13.37 11.11 35.93
C TYR A 186 -14.29 10.16 36.69
N GLN A 187 -15.03 10.71 37.63
CA GLN A 187 -16.03 9.99 38.40
C GLN A 187 -17.40 10.16 37.73
N THR A 188 -18.13 9.05 37.56
CA THR A 188 -19.50 9.02 37.02
C THR A 188 -20.37 8.08 37.86
N THR A 189 -21.70 8.13 37.71
CA THR A 189 -22.69 7.36 38.50
C THR A 189 -23.59 6.49 37.64
#